data_AF-A0A1B2HKK6-F1
#
_entry.id   AF-A0A1B2HKK6-F1
#
_cell.length_a   1.000
_cell.length_b   1.000
_cell.length_c   1.000
_cell.angle_alpha   90.00
_cell.angle_beta   90.00
_cell.angle_gamma   90.00
#
_symmetry.space_group_name_H-M   'P 1'
#
loop_
_entity.id
_entity.type
_entity.pdbx_description
1 polymer ?
#
loop_
_entity_poly.entity_id
_entity_poly.type
_entity_poly.pdbx_seq_one_letter_code
_entity_poly.pdbx_strand_id
1 'polypeptide(L)'
;MFVLSLLVSGLAWWLGLYLLARDPAKPLLWWAGAGLIGYAAVVVVPHPVLLGVPALAWTGAILLLARPELIRWWIFAVVPVFAASLWLPWLVLLPLAAATALAVRKRAYFSLVGVMFALSAAAFLLDWVPTAVALPAIGFDVLVFGVLVAVTDAVEEGQAIRADMLRSLVIAGFTAVLFGSQVLLFDGPQLLAHTTVAAAVAVQVLANPLAAAVDRLAVPAVAAERAELREAVESLPKQRPLVTEDEAEFARLTRKALSHYGDLGKLVASPLIALTDEAPPLDRAAQLKSMLLTSIQRLKPADGDFGTSDEWRYYNALYFYYVKGIRPYSVRTKREDLDAEDRRALQWFVTQVPERTLHNWQNAAARLVAADLMAGVGSA
;
A
#
# COMPACT_ATOMS: atom_id res chain seq x y z
N MET A 1 7.23 24.19 23.13
CA MET A 1 6.25 24.25 22.02
C MET A 1 6.89 23.94 20.67
N PHE A 2 7.88 24.72 20.22
CA PHE A 2 8.52 24.50 18.92
C PHE A 2 9.16 23.11 18.74
N VAL A 3 9.92 22.59 19.72
CA VAL A 3 10.52 21.25 19.61
C VAL A 3 9.45 20.16 19.45
N LEU A 4 8.33 20.30 20.17
CA LEU A 4 7.21 19.38 20.07
C LEU A 4 6.54 19.46 18.69
N SER A 5 6.31 20.67 18.15
CA SER A 5 5.73 20.83 16.81
C SER A 5 6.65 20.27 15.73
N LEU A 6 7.97 20.48 15.86
CA LEU A 6 8.97 19.93 14.96
C LEU A 6 8.99 18.39 14.99
N LEU A 7 8.91 17.80 16.19
CA LEU A 7 8.86 16.34 16.36
C LEU A 7 7.58 15.75 15.77
N VAL A 8 6.42 16.32 16.11
CA VAL A 8 5.12 15.79 15.68
C VAL A 8 4.93 15.96 14.17
N SER A 9 5.31 17.11 13.59
CA SER A 9 5.30 17.31 12.14
C SER A 9 6.31 16.43 11.42
N GLY A 10 7.51 16.25 11.97
CA GLY A 10 8.54 15.36 11.42
C GLY A 10 8.10 13.89 11.40
N LEU A 11 7.48 13.39 12.48
CA LEU A 11 6.92 12.05 12.53
C LEU A 11 5.76 11.86 11.57
N ALA A 12 4.84 12.83 11.48
CA ALA A 12 3.73 12.77 10.55
C ALA A 12 4.21 12.80 9.09
N TRP A 13 5.19 13.67 8.78
CA TRP A 13 5.82 13.74 7.48
C TRP A 13 6.51 12.42 7.11
N TRP A 14 7.31 11.86 8.02
CA TRP A 14 7.97 10.56 7.85
C TRP A 14 6.94 9.45 7.57
N LEU A 15 5.94 9.30 8.44
CA LEU A 15 4.96 8.24 8.30
C LEU A 15 4.14 8.42 7.03
N GLY A 16 3.80 9.66 6.67
CA GLY A 16 3.06 9.96 5.45
C GLY A 16 3.83 9.56 4.20
N LEU A 17 5.10 9.96 4.09
CA LEU A 17 5.97 9.54 2.99
C LEU A 17 6.22 8.03 2.99
N TYR A 18 6.36 7.42 4.17
CA TYR A 18 6.56 5.98 4.30
C TYR A 18 5.38 5.20 3.72
N LEU A 19 4.13 5.60 4.03
CA LEU A 19 2.93 4.98 3.46
C LEU A 19 2.88 5.15 1.94
N LEU A 20 3.21 6.33 1.42
CA LEU A 20 3.26 6.58 -0.03
C LEU A 20 4.32 5.73 -0.75
N ALA A 21 5.48 5.56 -0.14
CA ALA A 21 6.59 4.78 -0.69
C ALA A 21 6.33 3.26 -0.61
N ARG A 22 5.61 2.80 0.41
CA ARG A 22 5.40 1.37 0.71
C ARG A 22 4.71 0.60 -0.41
N ASP A 23 3.57 1.10 -0.90
CA ASP A 23 2.92 0.60 -2.11
C ASP A 23 2.08 1.72 -2.76
N PRO A 24 2.62 2.44 -3.76
CA PRO A 24 1.94 3.57 -4.38
C PRO A 24 0.72 3.16 -5.19
N ALA A 25 0.52 1.86 -5.46
CA ALA A 25 -0.67 1.38 -6.16
C ALA A 25 -1.89 1.26 -5.24
N LYS A 26 -1.71 1.29 -3.92
CA LYS A 26 -2.80 1.15 -2.96
C LYS A 26 -3.42 2.50 -2.61
N PRO A 27 -4.70 2.73 -2.94
CA PRO A 27 -5.34 4.02 -2.70
C PRO A 27 -5.47 4.33 -1.21
N LEU A 28 -5.59 3.32 -0.35
CA LEU A 28 -5.67 3.51 1.10
C LEU A 28 -4.40 4.15 1.66
N LEU A 29 -3.22 3.64 1.25
CA LEU A 29 -1.93 4.19 1.66
C LEU A 29 -1.74 5.61 1.11
N TRP A 30 -2.22 5.86 -0.11
CA TRP A 30 -2.19 7.19 -0.71
C TRP A 30 -3.00 8.22 0.09
N TRP A 31 -4.26 7.90 0.42
CA TRP A 31 -5.13 8.79 1.17
C TRP A 31 -4.66 9.00 2.62
N ALA A 32 -4.23 7.94 3.30
CA ALA A 32 -3.68 8.06 4.66
C ALA A 32 -2.37 8.86 4.67
N GLY A 33 -1.48 8.60 3.71
CA GLY A 33 -0.21 9.32 3.55
C GLY A 33 -0.41 10.80 3.22
N ALA A 34 -1.34 11.12 2.32
CA ALA A 34 -1.70 12.50 2.00
C ALA A 34 -2.27 13.25 3.22
N GLY A 35 -3.05 12.58 4.07
CA GLY A 35 -3.56 13.17 5.31
C GLY A 35 -2.45 13.52 6.30
N LEU A 36 -1.49 12.61 6.49
CA LEU A 36 -0.30 12.79 7.33
C LEU A 36 0.61 13.93 6.84
N ILE A 37 0.87 13.98 5.54
CA ILE A 37 1.68 15.03 4.90
C ILE A 37 0.96 16.39 5.00
N GLY A 38 -0.34 16.41 4.72
CA GLY A 38 -1.16 17.62 4.90
C GLY A 38 -1.11 18.12 6.34
N TYR A 39 -1.17 17.23 7.32
CA TYR A 39 -1.11 17.60 8.73
C TYR A 39 0.26 18.19 9.08
N ALA A 40 1.35 17.55 8.62
CA ALA A 40 2.69 18.09 8.81
C ALA A 40 2.83 19.50 8.22
N ALA A 41 2.27 19.75 7.03
CA ALA A 41 2.27 21.07 6.41
C ALA A 41 1.47 22.11 7.22
N VAL A 42 0.31 21.73 7.77
CA VAL A 42 -0.51 22.58 8.65
C VAL A 42 0.24 22.97 9.92
N VAL A 43 1.04 22.09 10.49
CA VAL A 43 1.83 22.42 11.69
C VAL A 43 2.88 23.50 11.38
N VAL A 44 3.47 23.48 10.18
CA VAL A 44 4.46 24.49 9.74
C VAL A 44 3.78 25.81 9.38
N VAL A 45 2.65 25.74 8.67
CA VAL A 45 1.87 26.90 8.22
C VAL A 45 0.43 26.71 8.68
N PRO A 46 0.09 27.08 9.92
CA PRO A 46 -1.24 26.89 10.48
C PRO A 46 -2.22 27.87 9.83
N HIS A 47 -2.83 27.43 8.72
CA HIS A 47 -3.85 28.18 8.00
C HIS A 47 -5.15 27.35 7.93
N PRO A 48 -6.33 27.92 8.25
CA PRO A 48 -7.62 27.22 8.23
C PRO A 48 -7.90 26.44 6.93
N VAL A 49 -7.51 27.04 5.80
CA VAL A 49 -7.59 26.41 4.47
C VAL A 49 -6.77 25.13 4.36
N LEU A 50 -5.54 25.11 4.89
CA LEU A 50 -4.64 23.97 4.79
C LEU A 50 -5.14 22.79 5.64
N LEU A 51 -5.93 23.04 6.68
CA LEU A 51 -6.59 22.00 7.49
C LEU A 51 -7.67 21.23 6.73
N GLY A 52 -8.18 21.79 5.64
CA GLY A 52 -9.06 21.04 4.76
C GLY A 52 -8.36 19.84 4.13
N VAL A 53 -7.05 19.93 3.84
CA VAL A 53 -6.31 18.87 3.16
C VAL A 53 -6.26 17.57 4.00
N PRO A 54 -5.84 17.59 5.28
CA PRO A 54 -5.90 16.40 6.13
C PRO A 54 -7.30 15.82 6.25
N ALA A 55 -8.31 16.66 6.53
CA ALA A 55 -9.68 16.20 6.75
C ALA A 55 -10.26 15.51 5.51
N LEU A 56 -10.02 16.07 4.32
CA LEU A 56 -10.48 15.49 3.05
C LEU A 56 -9.74 14.20 2.72
N ALA A 57 -8.42 14.18 2.94
CA ALA A 57 -7.64 12.99 2.69
C ALA A 57 -8.05 11.84 3.62
N TRP A 58 -8.30 12.15 4.89
CA TRP A 58 -8.77 11.21 5.88
C TRP A 58 -10.14 10.65 5.59
N THR A 59 -11.04 11.51 5.12
CA THR A 59 -12.36 11.08 4.64
C THR A 59 -12.21 10.01 3.56
N GLY A 60 -11.29 10.19 2.61
CA GLY A 60 -10.98 9.19 1.59
C GLY A 60 -10.49 7.85 2.16
N ALA A 61 -9.58 7.89 3.13
CA ALA A 61 -9.07 6.69 3.81
C ALA A 61 -10.17 5.95 4.58
N ILE A 62 -11.01 6.67 5.34
CA ILE A 62 -12.14 6.08 6.08
C ILE A 62 -13.17 5.49 5.12
N LEU A 63 -13.47 6.17 4.00
CA LEU A 63 -14.39 5.66 2.99
C LEU A 63 -13.87 4.37 2.36
N LEU A 64 -12.58 4.25 2.07
CA LEU A 64 -12.01 3.00 1.55
C LEU A 64 -12.19 1.83 2.53
N LEU A 65 -12.06 2.08 3.83
CA LEU A 65 -12.23 1.06 4.86
C LEU A 65 -13.71 0.72 5.12
N ALA A 66 -14.62 1.71 5.07
CA ALA A 66 -16.03 1.52 5.41
C ALA A 66 -16.92 1.17 4.20
N ARG A 67 -16.75 1.89 3.08
CA ARG A 67 -17.49 1.70 1.82
C ARG A 67 -16.64 2.10 0.61
N PRO A 68 -15.81 1.18 0.09
CA PRO A 68 -14.91 1.48 -1.03
C PRO A 68 -15.66 1.93 -2.30
N GLU A 69 -16.92 1.53 -2.48
CA GLU A 69 -17.78 1.95 -3.60
C GLU A 69 -17.93 3.49 -3.72
N LEU A 70 -17.88 4.20 -2.59
CA LEU A 70 -18.05 5.65 -2.52
C LEU A 70 -16.79 6.43 -2.92
N ILE A 71 -15.63 5.77 -3.00
CA ILE A 71 -14.37 6.47 -3.29
C ILE A 71 -14.37 7.14 -4.66
N ARG A 72 -15.06 6.53 -5.64
CA ARG A 72 -15.19 7.10 -6.99
C ARG A 72 -15.86 8.45 -6.98
N TRP A 73 -16.95 8.58 -6.21
CA TRP A 73 -17.66 9.84 -6.04
C TRP A 73 -16.86 10.83 -5.19
N TRP A 74 -16.17 10.34 -4.17
CA TRP A 74 -15.33 11.17 -3.31
C TRP A 74 -14.22 11.87 -4.09
N ILE A 75 -13.55 11.19 -5.02
CA ILE A 75 -12.50 11.79 -5.86
C ILE A 75 -13.02 13.03 -6.61
N PHE A 76 -14.25 13.00 -7.12
CA PHE A 76 -14.87 14.16 -7.77
C PHE A 76 -15.36 15.22 -6.77
N ALA A 77 -15.78 14.80 -5.57
CA ALA A 77 -16.27 15.71 -4.53
C ALA A 77 -15.15 16.46 -3.79
N VAL A 78 -13.92 15.91 -3.75
CA VAL A 78 -12.79 16.51 -3.01
C VAL A 78 -12.50 17.93 -3.48
N VAL A 79 -12.44 18.16 -4.79
CA VAL A 79 -12.12 19.49 -5.36
C VAL A 79 -13.18 20.54 -5.01
N PRO A 80 -14.49 20.34 -5.27
CA PRO A 80 -15.50 21.34 -4.93
C PRO A 80 -15.64 21.54 -3.41
N VAL A 81 -15.49 20.47 -2.60
CA VAL A 81 -15.51 20.58 -1.14
C VAL A 81 -14.30 21.37 -0.65
N PHE A 82 -13.12 21.12 -1.20
CA PHE A 82 -11.91 21.89 -0.88
C PHE A 82 -12.06 23.36 -1.28
N ALA A 83 -12.55 23.64 -2.49
CA ALA A 83 -12.81 25.00 -2.95
C ALA A 83 -13.81 25.74 -2.05
N ALA A 84 -14.90 25.08 -1.64
CA ALA A 84 -15.87 25.66 -0.72
C ALA A 84 -15.28 25.88 0.69
N SER A 85 -14.37 25.00 1.13
CA SER A 85 -13.67 25.13 2.41
C SER A 85 -12.75 26.36 2.49
N LEU A 86 -12.38 26.93 1.33
CA LEU A 86 -11.64 28.20 1.29
C LEU A 86 -12.43 29.35 1.93
N TRP A 87 -13.77 29.28 1.88
CA TRP A 87 -14.67 30.32 2.37
C TRP A 87 -15.35 29.89 3.67
N LEU A 88 -15.63 28.58 3.80
CA LEU A 88 -16.27 27.97 4.97
C LEU A 88 -15.44 26.76 5.46
N PRO A 89 -14.36 26.98 6.24
CA PRO A 89 -13.42 25.92 6.62
C PRO A 89 -14.07 24.70 7.29
N TRP A 90 -15.11 24.90 8.10
CA TRP A 90 -15.83 23.82 8.79
C TRP A 90 -16.59 22.87 7.84
N LEU A 91 -16.77 23.22 6.56
CA LEU A 91 -17.48 22.40 5.57
C LEU A 91 -16.82 21.02 5.38
N VAL A 92 -15.50 20.93 5.56
CA VAL A 92 -14.74 19.65 5.47
C VAL A 92 -15.11 18.66 6.58
N LEU A 93 -15.72 19.14 7.68
CA LEU A 93 -16.19 18.29 8.76
C LEU A 93 -17.42 17.47 8.37
N LEU A 94 -18.26 17.97 7.46
CA LEU A 94 -19.48 17.27 7.03
C LEU A 94 -19.19 15.89 6.41
N PRO A 95 -18.35 15.79 5.35
CA PRO A 95 -18.04 14.49 4.78
C PRO A 95 -17.19 13.63 5.73
N LEU A 96 -16.33 14.23 6.55
CA LEU A 96 -15.56 13.51 7.56
C LEU A 96 -16.45 12.86 8.62
N ALA A 97 -17.43 13.60 9.15
CA ALA A 97 -18.40 13.10 10.11
C ALA A 97 -19.27 12.01 9.51
N ALA A 98 -19.72 12.18 8.26
CA ALA A 98 -20.51 11.18 7.55
C ALA A 98 -19.73 9.88 7.32
N ALA A 99 -18.47 9.96 6.87
CA ALA A 99 -17.60 8.80 6.69
C ALA A 99 -17.32 8.09 8.02
N THR A 100 -17.08 8.86 9.08
CA THR A 100 -16.85 8.34 10.44
C THR A 100 -18.09 7.64 11.00
N ALA A 101 -19.27 8.24 10.86
CA ALA A 101 -20.55 7.63 11.28
C ALA A 101 -20.81 6.31 10.54
N LEU A 102 -20.48 6.25 9.24
CA LEU A 102 -20.57 5.03 8.44
C LEU A 102 -19.60 3.94 8.94
N ALA A 103 -18.37 4.32 9.28
CA ALA A 103 -17.37 3.41 9.84
C ALA A 103 -17.82 2.83 11.18
N VAL A 104 -18.37 3.66 12.08
CA VAL A 104 -18.96 3.23 13.36
C VAL A 104 -20.14 2.28 13.12
N ARG A 105 -21.07 2.62 12.22
CA ARG A 105 -22.24 1.78 11.92
C ARG A 105 -21.86 0.40 11.41
N LYS A 106 -20.77 0.29 10.64
CA LYS A 106 -20.24 -0.98 10.14
C LYS A 106 -19.30 -1.70 11.10
N ARG A 107 -19.10 -1.17 12.31
CA ARG A 107 -18.15 -1.71 13.31
C ARG A 107 -16.75 -1.90 12.73
N ALA A 108 -16.32 -0.98 11.87
CA ALA A 108 -14.96 -1.00 11.36
C ALA A 108 -13.99 -0.80 12.54
N TYR A 109 -12.93 -1.61 12.62
CA TYR A 109 -11.94 -1.54 13.70
C TYR A 109 -11.30 -0.15 13.86
N PHE A 110 -11.29 0.66 12.79
CA PHE A 110 -10.76 2.02 12.74
C PHE A 110 -11.75 3.11 13.21
N SER A 111 -12.99 2.75 13.53
CA SER A 111 -14.05 3.71 13.84
C SER A 111 -13.73 4.59 15.04
N LEU A 112 -13.09 4.05 16.08
CA LEU A 112 -12.68 4.81 17.26
C LEU A 112 -11.71 5.95 16.89
N VAL A 113 -10.67 5.63 16.10
CA VAL A 113 -9.67 6.63 15.71
C VAL A 113 -10.26 7.66 14.74
N GLY A 114 -11.17 7.24 13.86
CA GLY A 114 -11.94 8.16 13.04
C GLY A 114 -12.78 9.14 13.87
N VAL A 115 -13.43 8.67 14.93
CA VAL A 115 -14.20 9.51 15.86
C VAL A 115 -13.29 10.48 16.61
N MET A 116 -12.17 10.01 17.17
CA MET A 116 -11.21 10.88 17.87
C MET A 116 -10.71 11.98 16.95
N PHE A 117 -10.27 11.63 15.74
CA PHE A 117 -9.83 12.60 14.74
C PHE A 117 -10.93 13.62 14.37
N ALA A 118 -12.17 13.15 14.13
CA ALA A 118 -13.28 14.04 13.80
C ALA A 118 -13.59 15.03 14.93
N LEU A 119 -13.51 14.58 16.19
CA LEU A 119 -13.68 15.43 17.37
C LEU A 119 -12.53 16.42 17.52
N SER A 120 -11.28 15.99 17.37
CA SER A 120 -10.11 16.86 17.42
C SER A 120 -10.12 17.92 16.31
N ALA A 121 -10.52 17.53 15.09
CA ALA A 121 -10.68 18.45 13.96
C ALA A 121 -11.83 19.44 14.18
N ALA A 122 -12.96 19.00 14.73
CA ALA A 122 -14.07 19.88 15.08
C ALA A 122 -13.68 20.87 16.17
N ALA A 123 -13.01 20.40 17.24
CA ALA A 123 -12.54 21.24 18.32
C ALA A 123 -11.57 22.32 17.84
N PHE A 124 -10.72 21.99 16.86
CA PHE A 124 -9.83 22.96 16.23
C PHE A 124 -10.59 23.97 15.35
N LEU A 125 -11.41 23.49 14.41
CA LEU A 125 -12.06 24.35 13.41
C LEU A 125 -13.16 25.24 13.98
N LEU A 126 -13.73 24.85 15.12
CA LEU A 126 -14.74 25.62 15.86
C LEU A 126 -14.14 26.43 17.01
N ASP A 127 -12.81 26.46 17.12
CA ASP A 127 -12.06 27.22 18.13
C ASP A 127 -12.47 26.88 19.58
N TRP A 128 -12.80 25.61 19.85
CA TRP A 128 -13.21 25.14 21.17
C TRP A 128 -12.04 24.95 22.13
N VAL A 129 -10.84 24.72 21.59
CA VAL A 129 -9.64 24.37 22.35
C VAL A 129 -8.45 25.16 21.78
N PRO A 130 -7.54 25.67 22.63
CA PRO A 130 -6.35 26.38 22.15
C PRO A 130 -5.55 25.57 21.12
N THR A 131 -5.06 26.24 20.08
CA THR A 131 -4.24 25.66 19.01
C THR A 131 -3.06 24.82 19.53
N ALA A 132 -2.48 25.25 20.65
CA ALA A 132 -1.39 24.57 21.36
C ALA A 132 -1.73 23.14 21.81
N VAL A 133 -3.01 22.84 22.06
CA VAL A 133 -3.50 21.52 22.51
C VAL A 133 -4.18 20.79 21.36
N ALA A 134 -4.95 21.51 20.54
CA ALA A 134 -5.69 20.93 19.43
C ALA A 134 -4.77 20.33 18.35
N LEU A 135 -3.67 21.01 17.98
CA LEU A 135 -2.74 20.49 16.96
C LEU A 135 -2.03 19.20 17.38
N PRO A 136 -1.46 19.08 18.60
CA PRO A 136 -0.93 17.81 19.06
C PRO A 136 -1.97 16.69 19.16
N ALA A 137 -3.20 16.99 19.59
CA ALA A 137 -4.28 16.00 19.67
C ALA A 137 -4.63 15.44 18.28
N ILE A 138 -4.79 16.32 17.28
CA ILE A 138 -4.97 15.90 15.88
C ILE A 138 -3.76 15.07 15.42
N GLY A 139 -2.54 15.50 15.76
CA GLY A 139 -1.32 14.76 15.39
C GLY A 139 -1.27 13.35 15.94
N PHE A 140 -1.67 13.17 17.20
CA PHE A 140 -1.78 11.86 17.82
C PHE A 140 -2.77 10.97 17.07
N ASP A 141 -3.99 11.47 16.79
CA ASP A 141 -5.02 10.72 16.07
C ASP A 141 -4.55 10.27 14.68
N VAL A 142 -3.89 11.18 13.96
CA VAL A 142 -3.38 10.94 12.61
C VAL A 142 -2.21 9.93 12.62
N LEU A 143 -1.30 10.04 13.59
CA LEU A 143 -0.19 9.09 13.73
C LEU A 143 -0.70 7.69 14.08
N VAL A 144 -1.63 7.56 15.03
CA VAL A 144 -2.21 6.27 15.43
C VAL A 144 -2.89 5.59 14.25
N PHE A 145 -3.74 6.30 13.51
CA PHE A 145 -4.39 5.72 12.35
C PHE A 145 -3.41 5.40 11.23
N GLY A 146 -2.41 6.24 10.97
CA GLY A 146 -1.37 5.97 9.99
C GLY A 146 -0.63 4.66 10.27
N VAL A 147 -0.29 4.42 11.55
CA VAL A 147 0.31 3.17 12.01
C VAL A 147 -0.66 2.00 11.84
N LEU A 148 -1.94 2.16 12.21
CA LEU A 148 -2.94 1.11 12.03
C LEU A 148 -3.14 0.75 10.56
N VAL A 149 -3.20 1.74 9.67
CA VAL A 149 -3.29 1.53 8.21
C VAL A 149 -2.08 0.74 7.71
N ALA A 150 -0.87 1.11 8.17
CA ALA A 150 0.34 0.40 7.82
C ALA A 150 0.29 -1.07 8.29
N VAL A 151 -0.12 -1.31 9.54
CA VAL A 151 -0.19 -2.65 10.13
C VAL A 151 -1.23 -3.51 9.41
N THR A 152 -2.43 -2.97 9.14
CA THR A 152 -3.46 -3.69 8.39
C THR A 152 -2.99 -4.04 6.99
N ASP A 153 -2.36 -3.09 6.29
CA ASP A 153 -1.76 -3.33 4.98
C ASP A 153 -0.72 -4.47 5.01
N ALA A 154 0.17 -4.46 5.99
CA ALA A 154 1.18 -5.51 6.14
C ALA A 154 0.57 -6.88 6.45
N VAL A 155 -0.47 -6.94 7.28
CA VAL A 155 -1.20 -8.19 7.57
C VAL A 155 -1.88 -8.72 6.31
N GLU A 156 -2.50 -7.85 5.51
CA GLU A 156 -3.11 -8.22 4.22
C GLU A 156 -2.06 -8.72 3.20
N GLU A 157 -0.87 -8.15 3.23
CA GLU A 157 0.28 -8.59 2.40
C GLU A 157 1.00 -9.82 2.96
N GLY A 158 0.72 -10.24 4.20
CA GLY A 158 1.47 -11.31 4.88
C GLY A 158 2.90 -10.92 5.26
N GLN A 159 3.23 -9.64 5.28
CA GLN A 159 4.56 -9.10 5.48
C GLN A 159 4.81 -8.71 6.93
N ALA A 160 6.09 -8.70 7.33
CA ALA A 160 6.53 -8.05 8.55
C ALA A 160 6.55 -6.53 8.34
N ILE A 161 6.07 -5.79 9.35
CA ILE A 161 6.06 -4.33 9.32
C ILE A 161 7.02 -3.68 10.30
N ARG A 162 7.20 -4.29 11.46
CA ARG A 162 7.94 -3.68 12.57
C ARG A 162 9.39 -3.38 12.19
N ALA A 163 10.09 -4.34 11.59
CA ALA A 163 11.49 -4.19 11.21
C ALA A 163 11.67 -3.15 10.09
N ASP A 164 10.79 -3.18 9.08
CA ASP A 164 10.78 -2.25 7.96
C ASP A 164 10.54 -0.79 8.41
N MET A 165 9.47 -0.57 9.18
CA MET A 165 9.16 0.75 9.76
C MET A 165 10.29 1.24 10.66
N LEU A 166 10.81 0.39 11.56
CA LEU A 166 11.86 0.79 12.50
C LEU A 166 13.15 1.17 11.74
N ARG A 167 13.53 0.39 10.74
CA ARG A 167 14.69 0.69 9.88
C ARG A 167 14.51 2.05 9.20
N SER A 168 13.35 2.29 8.60
CA SER A 168 13.04 3.57 7.95
C SER A 168 13.09 4.73 8.96
N LEU A 169 12.46 4.58 10.13
CA LEU A 169 12.41 5.59 11.18
C LEU A 169 13.80 5.92 11.73
N VAL A 170 14.65 4.91 11.97
CA VAL A 170 16.00 5.13 12.51
C VAL A 170 16.87 5.90 11.53
N ILE A 171 16.86 5.51 10.25
CA ILE A 171 17.68 6.18 9.23
C ILE A 171 17.19 7.62 8.98
N ALA A 172 15.87 7.79 8.80
CA ALA A 172 15.28 9.11 8.59
C ALA A 172 15.43 10.00 9.83
N GLY A 173 15.21 9.44 11.02
CA GLY A 173 15.33 10.13 12.30
C GLY A 173 16.76 10.57 12.60
N PHE A 174 17.75 9.71 12.39
CA PHE A 174 19.16 10.07 12.56
C PHE A 174 19.55 11.22 11.62
N THR A 175 19.14 11.13 10.35
CA THR A 175 19.43 12.17 9.35
C THR A 175 18.73 13.48 9.68
N ALA A 176 17.47 13.43 10.13
CA ALA A 176 16.70 14.57 10.56
C ALA A 176 17.29 15.25 11.80
N VAL A 177 17.74 14.47 12.79
CA VAL A 177 18.42 15.00 13.99
C VAL A 177 19.74 15.64 13.59
N LEU A 178 20.53 14.99 12.73
CA LEU A 178 21.82 15.53 12.28
C LEU A 178 21.66 16.90 11.61
N PHE A 179 20.80 17.03 10.61
CA PHE A 179 20.63 18.30 9.90
C PHE A 179 19.76 19.31 10.67
N GLY A 180 18.70 18.84 11.33
CA GLY A 180 17.82 19.69 12.13
C GLY A 180 18.55 20.33 13.30
N SER A 181 19.40 19.57 14.01
CA SER A 181 20.17 20.10 15.14
C SER A 181 21.15 21.20 14.72
N GLN A 182 21.75 21.13 13.53
CA GLN A 182 22.60 22.22 13.02
C GLN A 182 21.81 23.53 12.95
N VAL A 183 20.62 23.51 12.37
CA VAL A 183 19.78 24.72 12.29
C VAL A 183 19.45 25.25 13.69
N LEU A 184 19.19 24.37 14.66
CA LEU A 184 18.88 24.79 16.03
C LEU A 184 20.09 25.30 16.80
N LEU A 185 21.26 24.69 16.62
CA LEU A 185 22.51 25.06 17.29
C LEU A 185 23.04 26.42 16.83
N PHE A 186 22.73 26.81 15.60
CA PHE A 186 23.13 28.10 15.02
C PHE A 186 21.98 29.12 14.99
N ASP A 187 20.98 28.97 15.89
CA ASP A 187 19.84 29.89 16.04
C ASP A 187 19.10 30.21 14.73
N GLY A 188 19.01 29.21 13.84
CA GLY A 188 18.37 29.34 12.54
C GLY A 188 16.85 29.50 12.63
N PRO A 189 16.20 30.04 11.57
CA PRO A 189 14.75 30.25 11.55
C PRO A 189 13.96 28.94 11.76
N GLN A 190 12.85 29.01 12.51
CA GLN A 190 11.97 27.86 12.76
C GLN A 190 11.46 27.20 11.47
N LEU A 191 11.16 27.99 10.43
CA LEU A 191 10.74 27.49 9.13
C LEU A 191 11.87 26.70 8.43
N LEU A 192 13.12 27.16 8.57
CA LEU A 192 14.28 26.45 8.05
C LEU A 192 14.47 25.12 8.78
N ALA A 193 14.26 25.06 10.08
CA ALA A 193 14.35 23.81 10.84
C ALA A 193 13.30 22.79 10.38
N HIS A 194 12.03 23.20 10.20
CA HIS A 194 10.98 22.31 9.70
C HIS A 194 11.26 21.81 8.28
N THR A 195 11.64 22.70 7.36
CA THR A 195 11.93 22.34 5.98
C THR A 195 13.20 21.49 5.85
N THR A 196 14.21 21.73 6.69
CA THR A 196 15.43 20.91 6.77
C THR A 196 15.12 19.50 7.26
N VAL A 197 14.34 19.37 8.35
CA VAL A 197 13.89 18.07 8.85
C VAL A 197 13.04 17.35 7.81
N ALA A 198 12.09 18.04 7.18
CA ALA A 198 11.25 17.47 6.14
C ALA A 198 12.05 16.99 4.93
N ALA A 199 13.03 17.78 4.46
CA ALA A 199 13.92 17.41 3.36
C ALA A 199 14.81 16.21 3.72
N ALA A 200 15.42 16.22 4.91
CA ALA A 200 16.24 15.12 5.42
C ALA A 200 15.44 13.81 5.47
N VAL A 201 14.22 13.84 6.02
CA VAL A 201 13.32 12.68 6.02
C VAL A 201 12.93 12.27 4.60
N ALA A 202 12.58 13.22 3.74
CA ALA A 202 12.10 12.92 2.38
C ALA A 202 13.17 12.25 1.53
N VAL A 203 14.43 12.71 1.60
CA VAL A 203 15.54 12.09 0.87
C VAL A 203 15.76 10.64 1.32
N GLN A 204 15.63 10.35 2.62
CA GLN A 204 15.82 8.99 3.14
C GLN A 204 14.64 8.08 2.80
N VAL A 205 13.40 8.54 2.96
CA VAL A 205 12.22 7.72 2.71
C VAL A 205 11.97 7.51 1.21
N LEU A 206 12.26 8.51 0.38
CA LEU A 206 12.09 8.45 -1.08
C LEU A 206 13.38 8.07 -1.82
N ALA A 207 14.38 7.52 -1.13
CA ALA A 207 15.67 7.18 -1.72
C ALA A 207 15.53 6.29 -2.98
N ASN A 208 14.66 5.28 -2.94
CA ASN A 208 14.44 4.36 -4.06
C ASN A 208 13.69 5.00 -5.25
N PRO A 209 12.55 5.70 -5.05
CA PRO A 209 11.92 6.47 -6.11
C PRO A 209 12.86 7.50 -6.76
N LEU A 210 13.64 8.22 -5.96
CA LEU A 210 14.62 9.20 -6.44
C LEU A 210 15.72 8.51 -7.25
N ALA A 211 16.30 7.42 -6.74
CA ALA A 211 17.30 6.65 -7.47
C ALA A 211 16.74 6.04 -8.76
N ALA A 212 15.47 5.61 -8.80
CA ALA A 212 14.84 5.12 -10.03
C ALA A 212 14.67 6.24 -11.08
N ALA A 213 14.33 7.45 -10.65
CA ALA A 213 14.28 8.61 -11.54
C ALA A 213 15.67 8.97 -12.09
N VAL A 214 16.69 8.98 -11.22
CA VAL A 214 18.08 9.23 -11.61
C VAL A 214 18.59 8.15 -12.56
N ASP A 215 18.35 6.87 -12.26
CA ASP A 215 18.82 5.75 -13.09
C ASP A 215 18.21 5.81 -14.51
N ARG A 216 16.93 6.18 -14.65
CA ARG A 216 16.29 6.37 -15.95
C ARG A 216 16.92 7.49 -16.79
N LEU A 217 17.51 8.49 -16.14
CA LEU A 217 18.13 9.62 -16.82
C LEU A 217 19.64 9.38 -17.08
N ALA A 218 20.35 8.88 -16.08
CA ALA A 218 21.81 8.75 -16.11
C ALA A 218 22.30 7.42 -16.67
N VAL A 219 21.56 6.33 -16.45
CA VAL A 219 21.96 4.95 -16.82
C VAL A 219 20.78 4.13 -17.38
N PRO A 220 20.07 4.62 -18.42
CA PRO A 220 18.82 4.00 -18.90
C PRO A 220 18.97 2.53 -19.31
N ALA A 221 20.14 2.14 -19.82
CA ALA A 221 20.41 0.77 -20.26
C ALA A 221 20.31 -0.28 -19.12
N VAL A 222 20.64 0.10 -17.89
CA VAL A 222 20.65 -0.79 -16.71
C VAL A 222 19.63 -0.37 -15.65
N ALA A 223 18.79 0.62 -15.94
CA ALA A 223 17.86 1.20 -14.96
C ALA A 223 16.83 0.18 -14.45
N ALA A 224 16.38 -0.73 -15.33
CA ALA A 224 15.42 -1.79 -14.97
C ALA A 224 16.05 -2.81 -14.00
N GLU A 225 17.23 -3.35 -14.35
CA GLU A 225 17.97 -4.30 -13.52
C GLU A 225 18.32 -3.70 -12.15
N ARG A 226 18.78 -2.44 -12.12
CA ARG A 226 19.07 -1.73 -10.87
C ARG A 226 17.83 -1.51 -10.01
N ALA A 227 16.66 -1.31 -10.62
CA ALA A 227 15.41 -1.17 -9.88
C ALA A 227 15.01 -2.51 -9.24
N GLU A 228 15.08 -3.60 -9.99
CA GLU A 228 14.78 -4.96 -9.51
C GLU A 228 15.67 -5.39 -8.34
N LEU A 229 16.99 -5.15 -8.44
CA LEU A 229 17.93 -5.46 -7.36
C LEU A 229 17.62 -4.66 -6.09
N ARG A 230 17.29 -3.36 -6.22
CA ARG A 230 16.94 -2.53 -5.06
C ARG A 230 15.62 -2.96 -4.43
N GLU A 231 14.64 -3.32 -5.24
CA GLU A 231 13.35 -3.81 -4.77
C GLU A 231 13.50 -5.11 -3.97
N ALA A 232 14.35 -6.04 -4.45
CA ALA A 232 14.68 -7.27 -3.73
C ALA A 232 15.40 -7.03 -2.40
N VAL A 233 16.27 -6.02 -2.32
CA VAL A 233 16.91 -5.62 -1.05
C VAL A 233 15.90 -4.98 -0.10
N GLU A 234 14.99 -4.14 -0.61
CA GLU A 234 13.96 -3.46 0.18
C GLU A 234 12.89 -4.41 0.72
N SER A 235 12.67 -5.56 0.07
CA SER A 235 11.72 -6.57 0.56
C SER A 235 12.25 -7.43 1.70
N LEU A 236 13.57 -7.47 1.94
CA LEU A 236 14.16 -8.30 3.01
C LEU A 236 13.63 -7.97 4.41
N PRO A 237 13.55 -6.69 4.86
CA PRO A 237 12.99 -6.37 6.17
C PRO A 237 11.48 -6.68 6.29
N LYS A 238 10.80 -6.90 5.15
CA LYS A 238 9.37 -7.23 5.07
C LYS A 238 9.12 -8.74 5.19
N GLN A 239 10.17 -9.56 5.21
CA GLN A 239 10.03 -11.01 5.35
C GLN A 239 9.45 -11.40 6.72
N ARG A 240 8.46 -12.28 6.67
CA ARG A 240 7.86 -12.91 7.85
C ARG A 240 8.14 -14.42 7.78
N PRO A 241 8.52 -15.07 8.89
CA PRO A 241 8.67 -16.52 8.90
C PRO A 241 7.33 -17.19 8.57
N LEU A 242 7.38 -18.26 7.79
CA LEU A 242 6.23 -19.13 7.55
C LEU A 242 5.95 -19.93 8.82
N VAL A 243 4.96 -19.48 9.59
CA VAL A 243 4.52 -20.16 10.81
C VAL A 243 3.03 -20.43 10.67
N THR A 244 2.69 -21.49 9.92
CA THR A 244 1.30 -21.91 9.83
C THR A 244 1.21 -23.39 9.43
N GLU A 245 0.42 -24.13 10.19
CA GLU A 245 -0.06 -25.48 9.83
C GLU A 245 -1.53 -25.40 9.34
N ASP A 246 -2.13 -24.21 9.35
CA ASP A 246 -3.51 -24.00 8.91
C ASP A 246 -3.58 -23.91 7.37
N GLU A 247 -4.23 -24.89 6.75
CA GLU A 247 -4.45 -24.96 5.32
C GLU A 247 -5.13 -23.70 4.76
N ALA A 248 -6.04 -23.08 5.52
CA ALA A 248 -6.76 -21.89 5.08
C ALA A 248 -5.85 -20.67 5.03
N GLU A 249 -4.96 -20.51 6.01
CA GLU A 249 -3.93 -19.48 6.00
C GLU A 249 -2.90 -19.72 4.90
N PHE A 250 -2.42 -20.96 4.73
CA PHE A 250 -1.49 -21.30 3.65
C PHE A 250 -2.08 -21.02 2.27
N ALA A 251 -3.36 -21.36 2.04
CA ALA A 251 -4.07 -21.03 0.81
C ALA A 251 -4.21 -19.52 0.59
N ARG A 252 -4.42 -18.73 1.66
CA ARG A 252 -4.44 -17.27 1.59
C ARG A 252 -3.09 -16.71 1.14
N LEU A 253 -1.99 -17.21 1.72
CA LEU A 253 -0.62 -16.82 1.36
C LEU A 253 -0.28 -17.23 -0.09
N THR A 254 -0.69 -18.41 -0.52
CA THR A 254 -0.50 -18.91 -1.90
C THR A 254 -1.23 -18.03 -2.91
N ARG A 255 -2.51 -17.73 -2.68
CA ARG A 255 -3.26 -16.80 -3.52
C ARG A 255 -2.58 -15.44 -3.59
N LYS A 256 -2.01 -14.98 -2.48
CA LYS A 256 -1.31 -13.70 -2.42
C LYS A 256 -0.02 -13.72 -3.24
N ALA A 257 0.78 -14.78 -3.13
CA ALA A 257 1.97 -14.97 -3.95
C ALA A 257 1.63 -15.07 -5.44
N LEU A 258 0.56 -15.77 -5.82
CA LEU A 258 0.05 -15.82 -7.20
C LEU A 258 -0.30 -14.42 -7.74
N SER A 259 -0.93 -13.57 -6.91
CA SER A 259 -1.22 -12.19 -7.30
C SER A 259 0.03 -11.33 -7.56
N HIS A 260 1.16 -11.75 -7.01
CA HIS A 260 2.48 -11.13 -7.14
C HIS A 260 3.42 -11.89 -8.08
N TYR A 261 2.90 -12.85 -8.86
CA TYR A 261 3.72 -13.74 -9.70
C TYR A 261 4.67 -13.02 -10.66
N GLY A 262 4.29 -11.83 -11.15
CA GLY A 262 5.08 -11.01 -12.05
C GLY A 262 6.14 -10.12 -11.37
N ASP A 263 6.24 -10.13 -10.04
CA ASP A 263 7.04 -9.20 -9.24
C ASP A 263 7.93 -9.98 -8.26
N LEU A 264 9.21 -10.14 -8.62
CA LEU A 264 10.15 -10.91 -7.81
C LEU A 264 10.39 -10.27 -6.45
N GLY A 265 10.39 -8.94 -6.34
CA GLY A 265 10.55 -8.22 -5.08
C GLY A 265 9.43 -8.56 -4.09
N LYS A 266 8.19 -8.60 -4.55
CA LYS A 266 7.04 -9.03 -3.73
C LYS A 266 7.06 -10.52 -3.41
N LEU A 267 7.62 -11.37 -4.27
CA LEU A 267 7.84 -12.78 -3.97
C LEU A 267 8.94 -12.98 -2.92
N VAL A 268 10.01 -12.17 -2.91
CA VAL A 268 11.03 -12.18 -1.83
C VAL A 268 10.42 -11.84 -0.47
N ALA A 269 9.43 -10.95 -0.42
CA ALA A 269 8.71 -10.59 0.80
C ALA A 269 7.71 -11.68 1.27
N SER A 270 7.35 -12.62 0.39
CA SER A 270 6.34 -13.64 0.68
C SER A 270 6.83 -14.62 1.74
N PRO A 271 6.00 -15.00 2.73
CA PRO A 271 6.36 -16.07 3.67
C PRO A 271 6.65 -17.40 2.98
N LEU A 272 6.04 -17.66 1.81
CA LEU A 272 6.27 -18.89 1.04
C LEU A 272 7.69 -19.01 0.48
N ILE A 273 8.52 -17.97 0.57
CA ILE A 273 9.95 -18.06 0.27
C ILE A 273 10.65 -19.11 1.15
N ALA A 274 10.09 -19.44 2.32
CA ALA A 274 10.59 -20.48 3.20
C ALA A 274 10.51 -21.91 2.61
N LEU A 275 9.72 -22.12 1.55
CA LEU A 275 9.62 -23.41 0.86
C LEU A 275 10.80 -23.70 -0.07
N THR A 276 11.62 -22.69 -0.34
CA THR A 276 12.73 -22.77 -1.29
C THR A 276 14.01 -23.15 -0.57
N ASP A 277 14.99 -23.62 -1.33
CA ASP A 277 16.33 -23.88 -0.80
C ASP A 277 17.03 -22.58 -0.39
N GLU A 278 18.09 -22.72 0.40
CA GLU A 278 18.95 -21.59 0.75
C GLU A 278 19.74 -21.13 -0.48
N ALA A 279 19.42 -19.92 -0.95
CA ALA A 279 20.06 -19.27 -2.08
C ALA A 279 19.97 -17.73 -1.92
N PRO A 280 20.65 -16.94 -2.78
CA PRO A 280 20.42 -15.50 -2.84
C PRO A 280 18.93 -15.15 -3.00
N PRO A 281 18.45 -14.02 -2.45
CA PRO A 281 17.01 -13.72 -2.39
C PRO A 281 16.28 -13.77 -3.73
N LEU A 282 16.91 -13.26 -4.80
CA LEU A 282 16.33 -13.28 -6.14
C LEU A 282 16.22 -14.70 -6.72
N ASP A 283 17.22 -15.55 -6.47
CA ASP A 283 17.19 -16.94 -6.91
C ASP A 283 16.10 -17.72 -6.18
N ARG A 284 15.93 -17.46 -4.88
CA ARG A 284 14.80 -18.00 -4.11
C ARG A 284 13.46 -17.53 -4.67
N ALA A 285 13.32 -16.25 -5.02
CA ALA A 285 12.08 -15.75 -5.62
C ALA A 285 11.81 -16.37 -6.99
N ALA A 286 12.84 -16.60 -7.80
CA ALA A 286 12.74 -17.33 -9.06
C ALA A 286 12.35 -18.81 -8.83
N GLN A 287 12.92 -19.46 -7.81
CA GLN A 287 12.54 -20.83 -7.42
C GLN A 287 11.06 -20.87 -6.99
N LEU A 288 10.61 -19.98 -6.10
CA LEU A 288 9.21 -19.89 -5.70
C LEU A 288 8.29 -19.63 -6.90
N LYS A 289 8.66 -18.74 -7.81
CA LYS A 289 7.93 -18.48 -9.05
C LYS A 289 7.81 -19.74 -9.91
N SER A 290 8.89 -20.52 -10.00
CA SER A 290 8.90 -21.78 -10.74
C SER A 290 8.01 -22.83 -10.08
N MET A 291 8.04 -22.98 -8.74
CA MET A 291 7.16 -23.87 -7.99
C MET A 291 5.69 -23.53 -8.22
N LEU A 292 5.32 -22.25 -8.12
CA LEU A 292 3.97 -21.78 -8.42
C LEU A 292 3.55 -22.12 -9.86
N LEU A 293 4.46 -21.91 -10.83
CA LEU A 293 4.18 -22.24 -12.23
C LEU A 293 3.97 -23.74 -12.42
N THR A 294 4.83 -24.58 -11.84
CA THR A 294 4.70 -26.04 -11.92
C THR A 294 3.38 -26.52 -11.32
N SER A 295 2.98 -26.00 -10.17
CA SER A 295 1.68 -26.32 -9.57
C SER A 295 0.51 -25.84 -10.43
N ILE A 296 0.59 -24.67 -11.08
CA ILE A 296 -0.43 -24.23 -12.06
C ILE A 296 -0.46 -25.19 -13.25
N GLN A 297 0.69 -25.59 -13.79
CA GLN A 297 0.79 -26.48 -14.94
C GLN A 297 0.21 -27.87 -14.67
N ARG A 298 0.29 -28.37 -13.42
CA ARG A 298 -0.38 -29.62 -13.01
C ARG A 298 -1.91 -29.55 -13.09
N LEU A 299 -2.49 -28.34 -13.07
CA LEU A 299 -3.93 -28.15 -13.28
C LEU A 299 -4.33 -28.22 -14.76
N LYS A 300 -3.37 -28.20 -15.69
CA LYS A 300 -3.65 -28.26 -17.12
C LYS A 300 -4.19 -29.66 -17.48
N PRO A 301 -5.37 -29.77 -18.11
CA PRO A 301 -5.84 -31.04 -18.63
C PRO A 301 -4.88 -31.61 -19.69
N ALA A 302 -4.88 -32.94 -19.88
CA ALA A 302 -4.02 -33.61 -20.86
C ALA A 302 -4.45 -33.34 -22.32
N ASP A 303 -5.62 -32.73 -22.49
CA ASP A 303 -6.45 -32.76 -23.69
C ASP A 303 -6.11 -31.63 -24.68
N GLY A 304 -4.82 -31.38 -24.91
CA GLY A 304 -4.31 -30.46 -25.92
C GLY A 304 -3.71 -29.16 -25.37
N ASP A 305 -3.58 -28.14 -26.24
CA ASP A 305 -2.88 -26.89 -25.92
C ASP A 305 -3.78 -25.85 -25.23
N PHE A 306 -5.03 -25.71 -25.66
CA PHE A 306 -6.03 -24.81 -25.08
C PHE A 306 -7.45 -25.39 -25.18
N GLY A 307 -8.20 -25.32 -24.08
CA GLY A 307 -9.62 -25.67 -24.02
C GLY A 307 -10.44 -24.68 -23.20
N THR A 308 -11.75 -24.66 -23.45
CA THR A 308 -12.74 -23.83 -22.73
C THR A 308 -13.76 -24.67 -21.96
N SER A 309 -13.50 -25.97 -21.81
CA SER A 309 -14.38 -26.85 -21.04
C SER A 309 -14.22 -26.58 -19.54
N ASP A 310 -15.12 -27.17 -18.76
CA ASP A 310 -15.14 -27.03 -17.30
C ASP A 310 -13.83 -27.47 -16.64
N GLU A 311 -13.10 -28.43 -17.21
CA GLU A 311 -11.83 -28.94 -16.67
C GLU A 311 -10.69 -27.92 -16.80
N TRP A 312 -10.73 -27.08 -17.83
CA TRP A 312 -9.72 -26.05 -18.10
C TRP A 312 -9.86 -24.82 -17.21
N ARG A 313 -11.00 -24.65 -16.53
CA ARG A 313 -11.36 -23.39 -15.86
C ARG A 313 -10.32 -22.91 -14.84
N TYR A 314 -9.73 -23.82 -14.05
CA TYR A 314 -8.78 -23.48 -13.00
C TYR A 314 -7.40 -23.14 -13.56
N TYR A 315 -6.91 -23.95 -14.51
CA TYR A 315 -5.69 -23.66 -15.23
C TYR A 315 -5.79 -22.31 -15.94
N ASN A 316 -6.83 -22.11 -16.74
CA ASN A 316 -7.01 -20.87 -17.52
C ASN A 316 -7.10 -19.65 -16.59
N ALA A 317 -7.88 -19.74 -15.50
CA ALA A 317 -8.09 -18.63 -14.57
C ALA A 317 -6.79 -18.15 -13.87
N LEU A 318 -5.81 -19.03 -13.66
CA LEU A 318 -4.52 -18.68 -13.06
C LEU A 318 -3.45 -18.39 -14.12
N TYR A 319 -3.28 -19.26 -15.12
CA TYR A 319 -2.21 -19.16 -16.11
C TYR A 319 -2.35 -17.88 -16.94
N PHE A 320 -3.50 -17.66 -17.59
CA PHE A 320 -3.65 -16.48 -18.43
C PHE A 320 -3.66 -15.18 -17.60
N TYR A 321 -4.21 -15.22 -16.39
CA TYR A 321 -4.32 -14.02 -15.56
C TYR A 321 -2.99 -13.61 -14.90
N TYR A 322 -2.29 -14.55 -14.25
CA TYR A 322 -1.08 -14.26 -13.47
C TYR A 322 0.21 -14.51 -14.25
N VAL A 323 0.28 -15.57 -15.06
CA VAL A 323 1.51 -15.95 -15.80
C VAL A 323 1.62 -15.14 -17.09
N LYS A 324 0.58 -15.14 -17.93
CA LYS A 324 0.53 -14.33 -19.16
C LYS A 324 0.14 -12.86 -18.91
N GLY A 325 -0.38 -12.53 -17.72
CA GLY A 325 -0.71 -11.15 -17.34
C GLY A 325 -1.97 -10.58 -18.01
N ILE A 326 -2.83 -11.42 -18.60
CA ILE A 326 -4.06 -11.00 -19.28
C ILE A 326 -5.14 -10.69 -18.23
N ARG A 327 -5.54 -9.43 -18.09
CA ARG A 327 -6.61 -9.02 -17.15
C ARG A 327 -7.91 -8.69 -17.91
N PRO A 328 -8.87 -9.63 -18.02
CA PRO A 328 -9.98 -9.50 -18.98
C PRO A 328 -10.85 -8.25 -18.79
N TYR A 329 -11.08 -7.86 -17.54
CA TYR A 329 -11.92 -6.71 -17.17
C TYR A 329 -11.11 -5.44 -16.86
N SER A 330 -9.80 -5.42 -17.13
CA SER A 330 -8.99 -4.22 -16.97
C SER A 330 -8.90 -3.44 -18.27
N VAL A 331 -9.13 -2.13 -18.20
CA VAL A 331 -8.91 -1.20 -19.32
C VAL A 331 -7.43 -1.17 -19.74
N ARG A 332 -6.51 -1.59 -18.86
CA ARG A 332 -5.06 -1.58 -19.10
C ARG A 332 -4.55 -2.78 -19.90
N THR A 333 -5.39 -3.77 -20.21
CA THR A 333 -4.97 -4.95 -20.97
C THR A 333 -4.72 -4.55 -22.42
N LYS A 334 -3.45 -4.54 -22.82
CA LYS A 334 -3.04 -4.30 -24.22
C LYS A 334 -3.50 -5.48 -25.07
N ARG A 335 -4.42 -5.24 -25.99
CA ARG A 335 -5.04 -6.27 -26.84
C ARG A 335 -4.31 -6.48 -28.18
N GLU A 336 -3.39 -5.57 -28.50
CA GLU A 336 -2.71 -5.50 -29.79
C GLU A 336 -1.52 -6.47 -29.87
N ASP A 337 -0.87 -6.77 -28.73
CA ASP A 337 0.36 -7.59 -28.66
C ASP A 337 0.09 -9.07 -28.30
N LEU A 338 -1.15 -9.56 -28.43
CA LEU A 338 -1.51 -10.92 -28.01
C LEU A 338 -1.27 -11.97 -29.11
N ASP A 339 -0.72 -13.12 -28.72
CA ASP A 339 -0.64 -14.29 -29.60
C ASP A 339 -2.04 -14.86 -29.93
N ALA A 340 -2.09 -15.84 -30.83
CA ALA A 340 -3.36 -16.42 -31.26
C ALA A 340 -4.14 -17.12 -30.13
N GLU A 341 -3.43 -17.75 -29.20
CA GLU A 341 -4.02 -18.49 -28.07
C GLU A 341 -4.53 -17.53 -26.99
N ASP A 342 -3.71 -16.56 -26.59
CA ASP A 342 -4.00 -15.50 -25.64
C ASP A 342 -5.24 -14.69 -26.09
N ARG A 343 -5.38 -14.44 -27.40
CA ARG A 343 -6.56 -13.78 -27.96
C ARG A 343 -7.82 -14.64 -27.82
N ARG A 344 -7.73 -15.96 -28.04
CA ARG A 344 -8.84 -16.89 -27.84
C ARG A 344 -9.24 -16.98 -26.36
N ALA A 345 -8.26 -17.06 -25.47
CA ALA A 345 -8.48 -17.05 -24.03
C ALA A 345 -9.16 -15.76 -23.56
N LEU A 346 -8.65 -14.60 -24.00
CA LEU A 346 -9.26 -13.30 -23.69
C LEU A 346 -10.70 -13.21 -24.20
N GLN A 347 -10.96 -13.65 -25.44
CA GLN A 347 -12.31 -13.66 -26.00
C GLN A 347 -13.24 -14.54 -25.16
N TRP A 348 -12.82 -15.75 -24.79
CA TRP A 348 -13.58 -16.63 -23.92
C TRP A 348 -13.89 -15.98 -22.56
N PHE A 349 -12.90 -15.36 -21.90
CA PHE A 349 -13.12 -14.67 -20.63
C PHE A 349 -14.16 -13.55 -20.73
N VAL A 350 -14.08 -12.72 -21.78
CA VAL A 350 -14.98 -11.57 -21.94
C VAL A 350 -16.39 -12.02 -22.34
N THR A 351 -16.52 -13.08 -23.14
CA THR A 351 -17.81 -13.52 -23.68
C THR A 351 -18.55 -14.51 -22.77
N GLN A 352 -17.85 -15.44 -22.12
CA GLN A 352 -18.48 -16.57 -21.43
C GLN A 352 -18.29 -16.57 -19.91
N VAL A 353 -17.30 -15.83 -19.40
CA VAL A 353 -16.98 -15.83 -17.97
C VAL A 353 -17.42 -14.49 -17.38
N PRO A 354 -18.29 -14.46 -16.36
CA PRO A 354 -18.52 -13.24 -15.59
C PRO A 354 -17.36 -12.95 -14.62
N GLU A 355 -17.11 -11.68 -14.31
CA GLU A 355 -16.02 -11.27 -13.40
C GLU A 355 -16.07 -11.97 -12.03
N ARG A 356 -17.26 -12.07 -11.44
CA ARG A 356 -17.46 -12.80 -10.18
C ARG A 356 -17.10 -14.29 -10.29
N THR A 357 -17.41 -14.92 -11.42
CA THR A 357 -17.10 -16.32 -11.68
C THR A 357 -15.59 -16.52 -11.83
N LEU A 358 -14.91 -15.64 -12.56
CA LEU A 358 -13.45 -15.66 -12.67
C LEU A 358 -12.81 -15.58 -11.28
N HIS A 359 -13.25 -14.64 -10.44
CA HIS A 359 -12.75 -14.53 -9.06
C HIS A 359 -12.99 -15.78 -8.22
N ASN A 360 -14.14 -16.43 -8.36
CA ASN A 360 -14.41 -17.69 -7.66
C ASN A 360 -13.49 -18.81 -8.14
N TRP A 361 -13.26 -18.92 -9.45
CA TRP A 361 -12.33 -19.90 -10.02
C TRP A 361 -10.89 -19.65 -9.59
N GLN A 362 -10.45 -18.40 -9.55
CA GLN A 362 -9.12 -18.04 -9.03
C GLN A 362 -8.96 -18.44 -7.57
N ASN A 363 -9.97 -18.18 -6.73
CA ASN A 363 -9.93 -18.57 -5.31
C ASN A 363 -9.90 -20.09 -5.14
N ALA A 364 -10.69 -20.84 -5.91
CA ALA A 364 -10.71 -22.29 -5.86
C ALA A 364 -9.38 -22.89 -6.38
N ALA A 365 -8.89 -22.41 -7.51
CA ALA A 365 -7.63 -22.85 -8.10
C ALA A 365 -6.43 -22.55 -7.20
N ALA A 366 -6.40 -21.39 -6.54
CA ALA A 366 -5.34 -21.06 -5.58
C ALA A 366 -5.30 -22.02 -4.38
N ARG A 367 -6.44 -22.57 -3.95
CA ARG A 367 -6.48 -23.63 -2.91
C ARG A 367 -5.91 -24.95 -3.42
N LEU A 368 -6.12 -25.29 -4.69
CA LEU A 368 -5.51 -26.48 -5.29
C LEU A 368 -4.00 -26.35 -5.39
N VAL A 369 -3.51 -25.19 -5.85
CA VAL A 369 -2.06 -24.89 -5.86
C VAL A 369 -1.49 -24.94 -4.45
N ALA A 370 -2.20 -24.40 -3.46
CA ALA A 370 -1.79 -24.44 -2.06
C ALA A 370 -1.66 -25.87 -1.53
N ALA A 371 -2.64 -26.73 -1.81
CA ALA A 371 -2.61 -28.14 -1.42
C ALA A 371 -1.45 -28.89 -2.10
N ASP A 372 -1.20 -28.62 -3.38
CA ASP A 372 -0.08 -29.21 -4.14
C ASP A 372 1.28 -28.80 -3.53
N LEU A 373 1.45 -27.51 -3.19
CA LEU A 373 2.66 -27.02 -2.54
C LEU A 373 2.86 -27.64 -1.14
N MET A 374 1.80 -27.74 -0.32
CA MET A 374 1.90 -28.38 1.00
C MET A 374 2.24 -29.87 0.90
N ALA A 375 1.67 -30.59 -0.07
CA ALA A 375 2.00 -31.99 -0.32
C ALA A 375 3.46 -32.16 -0.78
N GLY A 376 3.97 -31.21 -1.59
CA GLY A 376 5.37 -31.17 -2.00
C GLY A 376 6.34 -31.05 -0.82
N VAL A 377 6.02 -30.19 0.17
CA VAL A 377 6.83 -30.01 1.38
C VAL A 377 6.91 -31.28 2.22
N GLY A 378 5.84 -32.09 2.27
CA GLY A 378 5.81 -33.35 3.01
C GLY A 378 6.48 -34.54 2.30
N SER A 379 7.01 -34.34 1.08
CA SER A 379 7.65 -35.39 0.27
C SER A 379 9.15 -35.18 0.04
N ALA A 380 9.71 -34.11 0.61
CA ALA A 380 11.13 -33.88 0.80
C ALA A 380 11.53 -34.27 2.24
#